data_AF-A0A975AB30-F1
#
_entry.id   AF-A0A975AB30-F1
#
_cell.length_a   1.000
_cell.length_b   1.000
_cell.length_c   1.000
_cell.angle_alpha   90.00
_cell.angle_beta   90.00
_cell.angle_gamma   90.00
#
_symmetry.space_group_name_H-M   'P 1'
#
loop_
_entity.id
_entity.type
_entity.pdbx_description
1 polymer ?
#
loop_
_entity_poly.entity_id
_entity_poly.type
_entity_poly.pdbx_seq_one_letter_code
_entity_poly.pdbx_strand_id
1 'polypeptide(L)'
;MLLPHAQTLAQARSYVAALADRALTLDASSAYDRALLELDRVHDDECPALDTEDLTDDRDILLAVASNAIEELESYGIDALSVELILAMLVDAHDLDIG
;
A
#
# COMPACT_ATOMS: atom_id res chain seq x y z
N MET A 1 16.15 -7.43 -5.73
CA MET A 1 15.90 -6.19 -4.94
C MET A 1 17.00 -5.88 -3.92
N LEU A 2 17.22 -4.61 -3.52
CA LEU A 2 18.07 -4.24 -2.36
C LEU A 2 17.31 -4.47 -1.03
N LEU A 3 18.01 -4.73 0.08
CA LEU A 3 17.36 -5.01 1.37
C LEU A 3 16.49 -3.84 1.88
N PRO A 4 16.94 -2.56 1.86
CA PRO A 4 16.09 -1.44 2.28
C PRO A 4 14.84 -1.29 1.40
N HIS A 5 14.98 -1.44 0.09
CA HIS A 5 13.85 -1.42 -0.85
C HIS A 5 12.84 -2.54 -0.53
N ALA A 6 13.32 -3.76 -0.28
CA ALA A 6 12.44 -4.87 0.11
C ALA A 6 11.73 -4.62 1.45
N GLN A 7 12.38 -3.95 2.41
CA GLN A 7 11.73 -3.59 3.68
C GLN A 7 10.65 -2.53 3.49
N THR A 8 10.94 -1.47 2.74
CA THR A 8 9.96 -0.42 2.42
C THR A 8 8.78 -1.00 1.64
N LEU A 9 9.03 -1.86 0.66
CA LEU A 9 7.98 -2.54 -0.09
C LEU A 9 7.15 -3.47 0.79
N ALA A 10 7.77 -4.26 1.66
CA ALA A 10 7.05 -5.10 2.61
C ALA A 10 6.15 -4.26 3.51
N GLN A 11 6.64 -3.14 4.05
CA GLN A 11 5.87 -2.23 4.87
C GLN A 11 4.68 -1.66 4.08
N ALA A 12 4.91 -1.08 2.91
CA ALA A 12 3.84 -0.56 2.06
C ALA A 12 2.74 -1.62 1.85
N ARG A 13 3.13 -2.83 1.41
CA ARG A 13 2.19 -3.92 1.14
C ARG A 13 1.44 -4.37 2.39
N SER A 14 2.12 -4.55 3.52
CA SER A 14 1.51 -4.94 4.79
C SER A 14 0.43 -3.97 5.23
N TYR A 15 0.72 -2.66 5.16
CA TYR A 15 -0.21 -1.64 5.62
C TYR A 15 -1.42 -1.48 4.69
N VAL A 16 -1.23 -1.62 3.37
CA VAL A 16 -2.36 -1.65 2.43
C VAL A 16 -3.20 -2.92 2.59
N ALA A 17 -2.58 -4.09 2.80
CA ALA A 17 -3.31 -5.32 3.07
C ALA A 17 -4.12 -5.22 4.37
N ALA A 18 -3.54 -4.61 5.40
CA ALA A 18 -4.21 -4.32 6.66
C ALA A 18 -5.42 -3.40 6.50
N LEU A 19 -5.37 -2.42 5.58
CA LEU A 19 -6.52 -1.58 5.21
C LEU A 19 -7.59 -2.40 4.47
N ALA A 20 -7.19 -3.22 3.50
CA ALA A 20 -8.11 -4.08 2.74
C ALA A 20 -8.89 -5.04 3.66
N ASP A 21 -8.21 -5.68 4.62
CA ASP A 21 -8.79 -6.58 5.61
C ASP A 21 -9.76 -5.89 6.59
N ARG A 22 -9.56 -4.58 6.81
CA ARG A 22 -10.31 -3.77 7.80
C ARG A 22 -11.32 -2.83 7.15
N ALA A 23 -11.46 -2.85 5.84
CA ALA A 23 -12.39 -2.01 5.10
C ALA A 23 -13.84 -2.28 5.53
N LEU A 24 -14.64 -1.22 5.62
CA LEU A 24 -16.05 -1.27 6.03
C LEU A 24 -16.95 -1.88 4.94
N THR A 25 -16.51 -1.84 3.69
CA THR A 25 -17.26 -2.36 2.55
C THR A 25 -16.38 -3.23 1.66
N LEU A 26 -17.03 -4.16 0.94
CA LEU A 26 -16.35 -4.99 -0.05
C LEU A 26 -15.76 -4.15 -1.20
N ASP A 27 -16.42 -3.05 -1.56
CA ASP A 27 -15.95 -2.17 -2.63
C ASP A 27 -14.67 -1.44 -2.20
N ALA A 28 -14.61 -0.94 -0.96
CA ALA A 28 -13.39 -0.35 -0.39
C ALA A 28 -12.27 -1.38 -0.25
N SER A 29 -12.56 -2.58 0.26
CA SER A 29 -11.61 -3.69 0.34
C SER A 29 -11.01 -4.01 -1.04
N SER A 30 -11.87 -4.15 -2.05
CA SER A 30 -11.45 -4.40 -3.44
C SER A 30 -10.63 -3.26 -4.05
N ALA A 31 -10.86 -2.01 -3.61
CA ALA A 31 -10.11 -0.85 -4.07
C ALA A 31 -8.67 -0.88 -3.49
N TYR A 32 -8.51 -1.20 -2.21
CA TYR A 32 -7.20 -1.42 -1.60
C TYR A 32 -6.44 -2.60 -2.25
N ASP A 33 -7.13 -3.71 -2.52
CA ASP A 33 -6.54 -4.84 -3.25
C ASP A 33 -6.03 -4.43 -4.65
N ARG A 34 -6.76 -3.54 -5.34
CA ARG A 34 -6.30 -3.03 -6.63
C ARG A 34 -5.05 -2.17 -6.50
N ALA A 35 -4.92 -1.38 -5.43
CA ALA A 35 -3.70 -0.62 -5.14
C ALA A 35 -2.51 -1.57 -4.86
N LEU A 36 -2.72 -2.65 -4.12
CA LEU A 36 -1.71 -3.71 -3.94
C LEU A 36 -1.27 -4.33 -5.26
N LEU A 37 -2.21 -4.65 -6.14
CA LEU A 37 -1.88 -5.23 -7.45
C LEU A 37 -1.05 -4.27 -8.32
N GLU A 38 -1.34 -2.97 -8.31
CA GLU A 38 -0.51 -2.01 -9.06
C GLU A 38 0.87 -1.86 -8.41
N LEU A 39 0.94 -1.88 -7.08
CA LEU A 39 2.20 -1.88 -6.35
C LEU A 39 3.06 -3.11 -6.67
N ASP A 40 2.46 -4.30 -6.78
CA ASP A 40 3.17 -5.52 -7.17
C ASP A 40 3.62 -5.46 -8.64
N ARG A 41 2.77 -4.89 -9.52
CA ARG A 41 3.05 -4.73 -10.95
C ARG A 41 4.27 -3.86 -11.22
N VAL A 42 4.44 -2.75 -10.49
CA VAL A 42 5.60 -1.86 -10.66
C VAL A 42 6.91 -2.47 -10.14
N HIS A 43 6.82 -3.58 -9.41
CA HIS A 43 7.96 -4.37 -8.92
C HIS A 43 8.15 -5.70 -9.66
N ASP A 44 7.55 -5.88 -10.85
CA ASP A 44 7.63 -7.11 -11.65
C ASP A 44 7.25 -8.38 -10.84
N ASP A 45 6.30 -8.27 -9.90
CA ASP A 45 5.88 -9.33 -8.97
C ASP A 45 6.99 -9.86 -8.03
N GLU A 46 8.18 -9.25 -7.98
CA GLU A 46 9.26 -9.60 -7.02
C GLU A 46 8.94 -9.01 -5.63
N CYS A 47 7.93 -9.54 -4.96
CA CYS A 47 7.42 -8.94 -3.72
C CYS A 47 7.78 -9.74 -2.45
N PRO A 48 8.26 -9.07 -1.38
CA PRO A 48 8.50 -9.68 -0.08
C PRO A 48 7.19 -10.09 0.60
N ALA A 49 7.22 -11.05 1.53
CA ALA A 49 6.02 -11.48 2.24
C ALA A 49 5.37 -10.34 3.06
N LEU A 50 4.05 -10.41 3.20
CA LEU A 50 3.30 -9.51 4.08
C LEU A 50 3.62 -9.84 5.54
N ASP A 51 3.62 -8.80 6.35
CA ASP A 51 3.72 -8.84 7.81
C ASP A 51 2.67 -7.90 8.39
N THR A 52 1.49 -8.45 8.69
CA THR A 52 0.35 -7.71 9.25
C THR A 52 0.19 -7.96 10.75
N GLU A 53 1.12 -8.70 11.38
CA GLU A 53 1.09 -8.94 12.82
C GLU A 53 1.36 -7.64 13.57
N ASP A 54 0.66 -7.43 14.69
CA ASP A 54 0.79 -6.27 15.57
C ASP A 54 0.56 -4.89 14.92
N LEU A 55 -0.02 -4.83 13.72
CA LEU A 55 -0.44 -3.58 13.11
C LEU A 55 -1.63 -2.97 13.86
N THR A 56 -1.63 -1.64 13.97
CA THR A 56 -2.73 -0.87 14.55
C THR A 56 -4.04 -1.09 13.78
N ASP A 57 -5.17 -0.99 14.46
CA ASP A 57 -6.50 -1.02 13.83
C ASP A 57 -6.98 0.37 13.38
N ASP A 58 -6.19 1.40 13.66
CA ASP A 58 -6.47 2.78 13.24
C ASP A 58 -6.15 2.98 11.76
N ARG A 59 -7.19 3.10 10.94
CA ARG A 59 -7.09 3.23 9.48
C ARG A 59 -6.35 4.50 9.03
N ASP A 60 -6.44 5.59 9.77
CA ASP A 60 -5.77 6.84 9.40
C ASP A 60 -4.26 6.68 9.59
N ILE A 61 -3.84 6.00 10.67
CA ILE A 61 -2.44 5.64 10.89
C ILE A 61 -1.98 4.64 9.82
N LEU A 62 -2.80 3.64 9.50
CA LEU A 62 -2.44 2.66 8.48
C LEU A 62 -2.22 3.32 7.11
N LEU A 63 -3.13 4.22 6.70
CA LEU A 63 -3.02 4.99 5.46
C LEU A 63 -1.77 5.86 5.47
N ALA A 64 -1.53 6.62 6.54
CA ALA A 64 -0.38 7.50 6.62
C ALA A 64 0.94 6.74 6.50
N VAL A 65 1.06 5.55 7.11
CA VAL A 65 2.28 4.74 7.01
C VAL A 65 2.40 4.10 5.62
N ALA A 66 1.30 3.58 5.05
CA ALA A 66 1.29 3.05 3.69
C ALA A 66 1.75 4.11 2.67
N SER A 67 1.18 5.32 2.73
CA SER A 67 1.51 6.41 1.82
C SER A 67 2.97 6.83 1.95
N ASN A 68 3.49 7.03 3.17
CA ASN A 68 4.90 7.37 3.37
C ASN A 68 5.84 6.29 2.82
N ALA A 69 5.52 5.01 3.06
CA ALA A 69 6.33 3.91 2.55
C ALA A 69 6.32 3.87 1.01
N ILE A 70 5.17 4.15 0.39
CA ILE A 70 5.03 4.18 -1.08
C ILE A 70 5.78 5.37 -1.68
N GLU A 71 5.71 6.55 -1.07
CA GLU A 71 6.51 7.71 -1.47
C GLU A 71 8.01 7.43 -1.40
N GLU A 72 8.47 6.71 -0.37
CA GLU A 72 9.89 6.35 -0.24
C GLU A 72 10.38 5.43 -1.38
N LEU A 73 9.48 4.71 -2.07
CA LEU A 73 9.85 3.83 -3.19
C LEU A 73 10.45 4.59 -4.39
N GLU A 74 10.14 5.87 -4.56
CA GLU A 74 10.79 6.71 -5.58
C GLU A 74 12.32 6.75 -5.38
N SER A 75 12.78 6.74 -4.13
CA SER A 75 14.21 6.76 -3.79
C SER A 75 14.96 5.48 -4.23
N TYR A 76 14.22 4.39 -4.45
CA TYR A 76 14.75 3.11 -4.92
C TYR A 76 14.66 2.93 -6.44
N GLY A 77 14.22 3.96 -7.17
CA GLY A 77 14.18 3.98 -8.63
C GLY A 77 12.85 3.57 -9.25
N ILE A 78 11.78 3.49 -8.44
CA ILE A 78 10.41 3.39 -8.97
C ILE A 78 10.04 4.72 -9.61
N ASP A 79 9.33 4.65 -10.74
CA ASP A 79 8.87 5.82 -11.49
C ASP A 79 7.88 6.65 -10.66
N ALA A 80 8.12 7.97 -10.57
CA ALA A 80 7.33 8.88 -9.74
C ALA A 80 5.85 8.93 -10.17
N LEU A 81 5.55 8.86 -11.47
CA LEU A 81 4.15 8.84 -11.93
C LEU A 81 3.43 7.56 -11.48
N SER A 82 4.15 6.43 -11.43
CA SER A 82 3.63 5.17 -10.92
C SER A 82 3.37 5.23 -9.41
N VAL A 83 4.27 5.87 -8.65
CA VAL A 83 4.08 6.13 -7.21
C VAL A 83 2.86 7.04 -6.97
N GLU A 84 2.77 8.17 -7.67
CA GLU A 84 1.63 9.09 -7.59
C GLU A 84 0.30 8.38 -7.90
N LEU A 85 0.28 7.50 -8.90
CA LEU A 85 -0.92 6.72 -9.25
C LEU A 85 -1.35 5.81 -8.09
N ILE A 86 -0.41 5.07 -7.48
CA ILE A 86 -0.71 4.16 -6.36
C ILE A 86 -1.21 4.96 -5.15
N LEU A 87 -0.59 6.11 -4.86
CA LEU A 87 -1.03 7.01 -3.79
C LEU A 87 -2.44 7.54 -4.04
N ALA A 88 -2.74 7.97 -5.28
CA ALA A 88 -4.08 8.41 -5.65
C ALA A 88 -5.12 7.29 -5.47
N MET A 89 -4.78 6.07 -5.89
CA MET A 89 -5.64 4.89 -5.69
C MET A 89 -5.90 4.59 -4.21
N LEU A 90 -4.90 4.78 -3.35
CA LEU A 90 -5.05 4.60 -1.90
C LEU A 90 -5.97 5.64 -1.27
N VAL A 91 -5.81 6.90 -1.66
CA VAL A 91 -6.68 7.99 -1.19
C VAL A 91 -8.12 7.76 -1.67
N ASP A 92 -8.32 7.42 -2.93
CA ASP A 92 -9.65 7.10 -3.48
C ASP A 92 -10.30 5.90 -2.75
N ALA A 93 -9.52 4.85 -2.45
CA ALA A 93 -9.99 3.70 -1.70
C ALA A 93 -10.37 4.07 -0.26
N HIS A 94 -9.60 4.95 0.38
CA HIS A 94 -9.86 5.41 1.73
C HIS A 94 -11.08 6.33 1.82
N ASP A 95 -11.22 7.27 0.89
CA ASP A 95 -12.40 8.13 0.77
C ASP A 95 -13.67 7.28 0.59
N LEU A 96 -13.60 6.21 -0.22
CA LEU A 96 -14.68 5.24 -0.39
C LEU A 96 -14.97 4.46 0.91
N ASP A 97 -13.95 4.18 1.71
CA ASP A 97 -14.07 3.41 2.95
C ASP A 97 -14.73 4.21 4.08
N ILE A 98 -14.47 5.51 4.15
CA ILE A 98 -15.02 6.39 5.21
C ILE A 98 -16.39 6.98 4.87
N GLY A 99 -16.78 7.02 3.58
CA GLY A 99 -18.12 7.37 3.10
C GLY A 99 -18.38 8.85 2.89
#